data_AF-A0A843FZV2-F1
#
_entry.id   AF-A0A843FZV2-F1
#
_cell.length_a   1.000
_cell.length_b   1.000
_cell.length_c   1.000
_cell.angle_alpha   90.00
_cell.angle_beta   90.00
_cell.angle_gamma   90.00
#
_symmetry.space_group_name_H-M   'P 1'
#
loop_
_entity.id
_entity.type
_entity.pdbx_description
1 polymer ?
#
loop_
_entity_poly.entity_id
_entity_poly.type
_entity_poly.pdbx_seq_one_letter_code
_entity_poly.pdbx_strand_id
1 'polypeptide(L)'
;MIKNFGDCSDMCEFCRHVQIDKSRCTGDLCCDAFPKGIPVYILWGYDHRESYPNDHGIRFEIRDDLTDLDVVMMQARMETRISEDRNRQILEHRRKDIENYLKRKQNRKPIPIEKRY
;
A
#
# COMPACT_ATOMS: atom_id res chain seq x y z
N MET A 1 9.43 -5.73 -13.71
CA MET A 1 8.32 -4.99 -13.08
C MET A 1 8.69 -4.78 -11.63
N ILE A 2 9.11 -3.56 -11.26
CA ILE A 2 9.39 -3.22 -9.87
C ILE A 2 8.09 -2.59 -9.35
N LYS A 3 7.34 -3.32 -8.52
CA LYS A 3 6.23 -2.73 -7.78
C LYS A 3 6.88 -1.85 -6.71
N ASN A 4 6.62 -0.55 -6.75
CA ASN A 4 6.98 0.33 -5.64
C ASN A 4 6.13 -0.11 -4.45
N PHE A 5 6.74 -0.87 -3.55
CA PHE A 5 6.12 -1.26 -2.30
C PHE A 5 6.04 0.00 -1.44
N GLY A 6 4.83 0.41 -1.04
CA GLY A 6 4.68 1.50 -0.09
C GLY A 6 5.24 1.04 1.26
N ASP A 7 6.12 1.82 1.87
CA ASP A 7 6.83 1.43 3.08
C ASP A 7 5.89 1.21 4.29
N CYS A 8 5.13 0.10 4.40
CA CYS A 8 4.35 -0.27 5.60
C CYS A 8 5.20 -0.40 6.88
N SER A 9 6.51 -0.12 6.80
CA SER A 9 7.40 0.26 7.89
C SER A 9 6.77 1.27 8.86
N ASP A 10 5.94 2.21 8.37
CA ASP A 10 5.37 3.25 9.23
C ASP A 10 4.52 2.66 10.37
N MET A 11 3.66 1.67 10.11
CA MET A 11 2.84 1.08 11.18
C MET A 11 3.67 0.23 12.14
N CYS A 12 4.73 -0.42 11.65
CA CYS A 12 5.60 -1.22 12.50
C CYS A 12 6.26 -0.36 13.59
N GLU A 13 6.71 0.85 13.23
CA GLU A 13 7.38 1.79 14.15
C GLU A 13 6.51 2.15 15.36
N PHE A 14 5.20 2.30 15.15
CA PHE A 14 4.25 2.68 16.21
C PHE A 14 3.62 1.49 16.94
N CYS A 15 3.93 0.25 16.55
CA CYS A 15 3.32 -0.95 17.12
C CYS A 15 4.02 -1.37 18.42
N ARG A 16 3.25 -1.67 19.47
CA ARG A 16 3.74 -2.20 20.76
C ARG A 16 4.56 -3.47 20.60
N HIS A 17 4.25 -4.28 19.58
CA HIS A 17 4.84 -5.60 19.38
C HIS A 17 6.16 -5.58 18.60
N VAL A 18 6.59 -4.43 18.07
CA VAL A 18 7.82 -4.35 17.27
C VAL A 18 9.05 -4.48 18.17
N GLN A 19 9.96 -5.38 17.80
CA GLN A 19 11.23 -5.56 18.49
C GLN A 19 12.30 -4.79 17.74
N ILE A 20 12.61 -3.58 18.21
CA ILE A 20 13.65 -2.71 17.64
C ILE A 20 15.05 -3.18 18.07
N ASP A 21 15.13 -3.91 19.18
CA ASP A 21 16.38 -4.52 19.64
C ASP A 21 16.72 -5.76 18.78
N LYS A 22 17.75 -5.59 17.94
CA LYS A 22 18.28 -6.65 17.07
C LYS A 22 18.78 -7.87 17.83
N SER A 23 19.02 -7.77 19.15
CA SER A 23 19.42 -8.92 19.98
C SER A 23 18.35 -10.02 20.05
N ARG A 24 17.09 -9.68 19.78
CA ARG A 24 15.94 -10.60 19.84
C ARG A 24 15.48 -11.11 18.48
N CYS A 25 16.09 -10.65 17.39
CA CYS A 25 15.71 -11.03 16.04
C CYS A 25 16.78 -11.94 15.41
N THR A 26 16.35 -12.96 14.66
CA THR A 26 17.26 -13.81 13.86
C THR A 26 17.56 -13.22 12.46
N GLY A 27 17.25 -11.93 12.22
CA GLY A 27 17.37 -11.25 10.93
C GLY A 27 17.02 -9.75 10.98
N ASP A 28 16.41 -9.22 9.91
CA ASP A 28 15.79 -7.88 9.87
C ASP A 28 14.60 -7.75 10.84
N LEU A 29 13.99 -6.55 10.94
CA LEU A 29 12.89 -6.16 11.85
C LEU A 29 11.95 -7.34 12.21
N CYS A 30 11.78 -7.62 13.51
CA CYS A 30 10.90 -8.68 14.01
C CYS A 30 9.83 -8.13 14.95
N CYS A 31 8.78 -8.91 15.17
CA CYS A 31 7.72 -8.60 16.14
C CYS A 31 7.21 -9.89 16.78
N ASP A 32 6.33 -9.78 17.77
CA ASP A 32 5.80 -10.94 18.50
C ASP A 32 5.02 -11.93 17.59
N ALA A 33 4.43 -11.44 16.50
CA ALA A 33 3.79 -12.28 15.48
C ALA A 33 4.79 -13.00 14.56
N PHE A 34 5.97 -12.40 14.34
CA PHE A 34 7.01 -12.92 13.46
C PHE A 34 8.37 -12.85 14.16
N PRO A 35 8.61 -13.69 15.19
CA PRO A 35 9.81 -13.62 16.01
C PRO A 35 11.10 -13.97 15.24
N LYS A 36 10.97 -14.65 14.09
CA LYS A 36 12.10 -14.98 13.21
C LYS A 36 12.42 -13.91 12.16
N GLY A 37 11.70 -12.80 12.18
CA GLY A 37 11.78 -11.72 11.19
C GLY A 37 10.49 -11.60 10.38
N ILE A 38 10.07 -10.36 10.12
CA ILE A 38 8.85 -10.06 9.37
C ILE A 38 9.12 -10.20 7.86
N PRO A 39 8.34 -10.99 7.11
CA PRO A 39 8.49 -11.07 5.66
C PRO A 39 8.34 -9.70 4.97
N VAL A 40 9.22 -9.41 4.00
CA VAL A 40 9.28 -8.09 3.32
C VAL A 40 7.95 -7.64 2.69
N TYR A 41 7.14 -8.57 2.19
CA TYR A 41 5.83 -8.24 1.62
C TYR A 41 4.79 -7.85 2.67
N ILE A 42 4.94 -8.29 3.93
CA ILE A 42 4.14 -7.84 5.07
C ILE A 42 4.64 -6.47 5.54
N LEU A 43 5.97 -6.28 5.56
CA LEU A 43 6.61 -5.01 5.90
C LEU A 43 6.23 -3.88 4.94
N TRP A 44 5.93 -4.16 3.67
CA TRP A 44 5.69 -3.13 2.66
C TRP A 44 4.36 -3.23 1.91
N GLY A 45 3.38 -3.98 2.43
CA GLY A 45 2.16 -4.21 1.65
C GLY A 45 0.93 -4.67 2.41
N TYR A 46 0.97 -4.74 3.74
CA TYR A 46 -0.17 -5.19 4.54
C TYR A 46 -0.58 -4.13 5.57
N ASP A 47 -1.88 -3.98 5.79
CA ASP A 47 -2.43 -3.17 6.89
C ASP A 47 -2.47 -4.02 8.16
N HIS A 48 -1.69 -3.67 9.16
CA HIS A 48 -1.50 -4.50 10.36
C HIS A 48 -2.71 -4.47 11.31
N ARG A 49 -3.75 -3.67 10.98
CA ARG A 49 -5.06 -3.75 11.63
C ARG A 49 -5.86 -4.97 11.17
N GLU A 50 -5.62 -5.43 9.95
CA GLU A 50 -6.22 -6.64 9.42
C GLU A 50 -5.50 -7.90 9.91
N SER A 51 -6.16 -9.06 9.84
CA SER A 51 -5.60 -10.32 10.33
C SER A 51 -4.79 -10.96 9.23
N TYR A 52 -3.59 -11.40 9.57
CA TYR A 52 -2.73 -12.09 8.63
C TYR A 52 -2.60 -13.58 8.99
N PRO A 53 -2.64 -14.51 8.02
CA PRO A 53 -2.41 -15.93 8.32
C PRO A 53 -1.08 -16.16 9.07
N ASN A 54 -1.16 -16.86 10.20
CA ASN A 54 -0.03 -17.12 11.11
C ASN A 54 0.48 -15.89 11.89
N ASP A 55 -0.34 -14.85 12.07
CA ASP A 55 -0.04 -13.73 12.98
C ASP A 55 -0.26 -14.05 14.47
N HIS A 56 -0.61 -15.30 14.80
CA HIS A 56 -0.93 -15.76 16.15
C HIS A 56 -2.07 -14.97 16.82
N GLY A 57 -2.93 -14.32 16.03
CA GLY A 57 -4.02 -13.48 16.51
C GLY A 57 -3.57 -12.09 17.01
N ILE A 58 -2.30 -11.75 16.85
CA ILE A 58 -1.74 -10.47 17.29
C ILE A 58 -2.20 -9.37 16.33
N ARG A 59 -2.74 -8.30 16.88
CA ARG A 59 -3.21 -7.12 16.14
C ARG A 59 -2.29 -5.93 16.39
N PHE A 60 -2.38 -4.95 15.50
CA PHE A 60 -1.75 -3.65 15.74
C PHE A 60 -2.28 -3.01 17.02
N GLU A 61 -1.36 -2.63 17.90
CA GLU A 61 -1.61 -1.86 19.12
C GLU A 61 -0.58 -0.75 19.19
N ILE A 62 -1.02 0.47 19.48
CA ILE A 62 -0.14 1.63 19.60
C ILE A 62 0.75 1.45 20.84
N ARG A 63 2.04 1.79 20.74
CA ARG A 63 2.94 1.79 21.90
C ARG A 63 2.50 2.80 22.96
N ASP A 64 2.70 2.46 24.23
CA ASP A 64 2.30 3.31 25.36
C ASP A 64 3.18 4.55 25.55
N ASP A 65 4.37 4.57 24.95
CA ASP A 65 5.34 5.67 25.08
C ASP A 65 5.17 6.77 24.02
N LEU A 66 4.16 6.66 23.16
CA LEU A 66 3.87 7.65 22.13
C LEU A 66 3.03 8.80 22.69
N THR A 67 3.40 10.02 22.30
CA THR A 67 2.62 11.22 22.64
C THR A 67 1.41 11.38 21.72
N ASP A 68 0.45 12.22 22.11
CA ASP A 68 -0.68 12.59 21.24
C ASP A 68 -0.19 13.14 19.89
N LEU A 69 0.93 13.88 19.88
CA LEU A 69 1.52 14.40 18.66
C LEU A 69 2.04 13.27 17.76
N ASP A 70 2.68 12.26 18.34
CA ASP A 70 3.15 11.09 17.57
C ASP A 70 1.99 10.32 16.95
N VAL A 71 0.90 10.14 17.71
CA VAL A 71 -0.32 9.47 17.21
C VAL A 71 -0.97 10.26 16.07
N VAL A 72 -1.07 11.58 16.18
CA VAL A 72 -1.60 12.44 15.11
C VAL A 72 -0.72 12.35 13.86
N MET A 73 0.60 12.38 14.03
CA MET A 73 1.54 12.25 12.92
C MET A 73 1.45 10.88 12.24
N MET A 74 1.31 9.80 13.02
CA MET A 74 1.05 8.46 12.51
C MET A 74 -0.23 8.41 11.67
N GLN A 75 -1.35 8.94 12.19
CA GLN A 75 -2.63 8.97 11.49
C GLN A 75 -2.53 9.73 10.17
N ALA A 76 -1.90 10.92 10.17
CA ALA A 76 -1.71 11.72 8.97
C ALA A 76 -0.88 11.00 7.89
N ARG A 77 0.19 10.29 8.29
CA ARG A 77 0.99 9.47 7.36
C ARG A 77 0.16 8.36 6.73
N MET A 78 -0.66 7.67 7.52
CA MET A 78 -1.54 6.60 7.03
C MET A 78 -2.61 7.12 6.07
N GLU A 79 -3.28 8.21 6.41
CA GLU A 79 -4.33 8.82 5.58
C GLU A 79 -3.79 9.30 4.24
N THR A 80 -2.61 9.90 4.24
CA THR A 80 -1.94 10.37 3.01
C THR A 80 -1.74 9.21 2.05
N ARG A 81 -1.24 8.05 2.53
CA ARG A 81 -1.05 6.86 1.69
C ARG A 81 -2.34 6.28 1.15
N ILE A 82 -3.38 6.17 1.99
CA ILE A 82 -4.71 5.72 1.56
C ILE A 82 -5.21 6.61 0.42
N SER A 83 -5.01 7.93 0.54
CA SER A 83 -5.39 8.89 -0.50
C SER A 83 -4.58 8.72 -1.78
N GLU A 84 -3.26 8.48 -1.68
CA GLU A 84 -2.37 8.27 -2.82
C GLU A 84 -2.70 7.00 -3.60
N ASP A 85 -2.95 5.89 -2.91
CA ASP A 85 -3.32 4.62 -3.56
C ASP A 85 -4.67 4.72 -4.26
N ARG A 86 -5.65 5.40 -3.64
CA ARG A 86 -6.93 5.71 -4.29
C ARG A 86 -6.72 6.57 -5.54
N ASN A 87 -5.89 7.59 -5.45
CA ASN A 87 -5.57 8.46 -6.60
C ASN A 87 -4.89 7.68 -7.73
N ARG A 88 -3.96 6.79 -7.41
CA ARG A 88 -3.29 5.90 -8.37
C ARG A 88 -4.29 5.03 -9.13
N GLN A 89 -5.25 4.41 -8.43
CA GLN A 89 -6.28 3.59 -9.05
C GLN A 89 -7.16 4.41 -10.01
N ILE A 90 -7.57 5.62 -9.60
CA ILE A 90 -8.35 6.54 -10.45
C ILE A 90 -7.58 6.90 -11.72
N LEU A 91 -6.29 7.24 -11.60
CA LEU A 91 -5.44 7.57 -12.73
C LEU A 91 -5.24 6.39 -13.68
N GLU A 92 -5.07 5.18 -13.15
CA GLU A 92 -4.96 3.98 -13.97
C GLU A 92 -6.24 3.69 -14.75
N HIS A 93 -7.40 3.84 -14.11
CA HIS A 93 -8.70 3.69 -14.77
C HIS A 93 -8.85 4.70 -15.91
N ARG A 94 -8.60 5.99 -15.64
CA ARG A 94 -8.63 7.05 -16.65
C ARG A 94 -7.66 6.80 -17.80
N ARG A 95 -6.47 6.28 -17.52
CA ARG A 95 -5.49 5.90 -18.55
C ARG A 95 -6.07 4.82 -19.49
N LYS A 96 -6.69 3.78 -18.93
CA LYS A 96 -7.34 2.71 -19.72
C LYS A 96 -8.46 3.25 -20.60
N ASP A 97 -9.26 4.19 -20.10
CA ASP A 97 -10.32 4.82 -20.87
C ASP A 97 -9.78 5.61 -22.07
N ILE A 98 -8.72 6.38 -21.86
CA ILE A 98 -8.03 7.12 -22.93
C ILE A 98 -7.46 6.16 -23.97
N GLU A 99 -6.77 5.10 -23.54
CA GLU A 99 -6.23 4.07 -24.44
C GLU A 99 -7.35 3.42 -25.28
N ASN A 100 -8.48 3.10 -24.65
CA ASN A 100 -9.65 2.54 -25.34
C ASN A 100 -10.23 3.52 -26.36
N TYR A 101 -10.34 4.81 -26.01
CA TYR A 101 -10.79 5.84 -26.93
C TYR A 101 -9.89 5.97 -28.16
N LEU A 102 -8.57 6.00 -27.95
CA LEU A 102 -7.58 6.11 -29.04
C LEU A 102 -7.62 4.88 -29.97
N LYS A 103 -7.71 3.67 -29.40
CA LYS A 103 -7.90 2.43 -30.18
C LYS A 103 -9.15 2.48 -31.05
N ARG A 104 -10.27 2.94 -30.48
CA ARG A 104 -11.52 3.11 -31.23
C ARG A 104 -11.37 4.15 -32.35
N LYS A 105 -10.68 5.26 -32.10
CA LYS A 105 -10.44 6.32 -33.08
C LYS A 105 -9.57 5.84 -34.25
N GLN A 106 -8.49 5.10 -33.98
CA GLN A 106 -7.63 4.52 -35.02
C GLN A 106 -8.37 3.49 -35.88
N ASN A 107 -9.30 2.74 -35.29
CA ASN A 107 -10.08 1.71 -36.01
C ASN A 107 -11.34 2.25 -36.71
N ARG A 108 -11.60 3.57 -36.70
CA ARG A 108 -12.71 4.13 -37.47
C ARG A 108 -12.37 4.07 -38.95
N LYS A 109 -13.13 3.28 -39.71
CA LYS A 109 -13.12 3.36 -41.17
C LYS A 109 -13.55 4.77 -41.60
N PRO A 110 -12.92 5.37 -42.63
CA PRO A 110 -13.41 6.63 -43.19
C PRO A 110 -14.86 6.46 -43.61
N ILE A 111 -15.70 7.44 -43.29
CA ILE A 111 -17.08 7.48 -43.77
C ILE A 111 -16.99 7.66 -45.30
N PRO A 112 -17.56 6.75 -46.11
CA PRO A 112 -17.60 6.92 -47.55
C PRO A 112 -18.33 8.23 -47.86
N ILE A 113 -17.65 9.16 -48.53
CA ILE A 113 -18.27 10.37 -49.03
C ILE A 113 -19.03 9.94 -50.29
N GLU A 114 -20.32 9.64 -50.17
CA GLU A 114 -21.19 9.49 -51.33
C GLU A 114 -21.21 10.83 -52.07
N LYS A 115 -20.56 10.86 -53.23
CA LYS A 115 -20.66 11.98 -54.16
C LYS A 115 -22.11 12.04 -54.61
N ARG A 116 -22.89 12.98 -54.04
CA ARG A 116 -24.15 13.40 -54.63
C ARG A 116 -23.83 14.11 -55.94
N TYR A 117 -24.14 13.43 -57.04
CA TYR A 117 -24.16 13.98 -58.39
C TYR A 117 -25.37 14.88 -58.58
#